data_AF-X0VFW4-F1
#
_entry.id   AF-X0VFW4-F1
#
_cell.length_a   1.000
_cell.length_b   1.000
_cell.length_c   1.000
_cell.angle_alpha   90.00
_cell.angle_beta   90.00
_cell.angle_gamma   90.00
#
_symmetry.space_group_name_H-M   'P 1'
#
loop_
_entity.id
_entity.type
_entity.pdbx_description
1 polymer ?
#
loop_
_entity_poly.entity_id
_entity_poly.type
_entity_poly.pdbx_seq_one_letter_code
_entity_poly.pdbx_strand_id
1 'polypeptide(L)' 'ERDLKHPSLETKKLKGTNSIWEARASKSLRITFNLKGKLIILRTMGEHKILNRP' A
#
# COMPACT_ATOMS: atom_id res chain seq x y z
N GLU A 1 8.25 -14.00 -9.13
CA GLU A 1 9.02 -12.74 -9.01
C GLU A 1 8.27 -11.79 -8.08
N ARG A 2 8.94 -11.07 -7.17
CA ARG A 2 8.27 -10.10 -6.27
C ARG A 2 8.15 -8.76 -7.00
N ASP A 3 7.03 -8.54 -7.66
CA ASP A 3 6.80 -7.28 -8.38
C ASP A 3 5.93 -6.31 -7.57
N LEU A 4 6.58 -5.34 -6.91
CA LEU A 4 5.89 -4.24 -6.21
C LEU A 4 5.23 -3.24 -7.18
N LYS A 5 5.56 -3.29 -8.47
CA LYS A 5 5.03 -2.40 -9.52
C LYS A 5 3.86 -3.04 -10.28
N HIS A 6 3.40 -4.22 -9.86
CA HIS A 6 2.25 -4.84 -10.51
C HIS A 6 1.05 -3.87 -10.52
N PRO A 7 0.41 -3.60 -11.68
CA PRO A 7 -0.57 -2.53 -11.81
C PRO A 7 -1.73 -2.58 -10.81
N SER A 8 -2.17 -3.78 -10.41
CA SER A 8 -3.27 -3.96 -9.44
C SER A 8 -2.91 -3.55 -8.00
N LEU A 9 -1.62 -3.55 -7.64
CA LEU A 9 -1.18 -3.12 -6.31
C LEU A 9 -1.19 -1.61 -6.17
N GLU A 10 -1.09 -0.86 -7.27
CA GLU A 10 -1.01 0.61 -7.30
C GLU A 10 -0.08 1.18 -6.23
N THR A 11 1.08 0.55 -6.07
CA THR A 11 2.04 0.89 -5.03
C THR A 11 2.56 2.31 -5.21
N LYS A 12 2.43 3.16 -4.19
CA LYS A 12 2.89 4.55 -4.22
C LYS A 12 3.59 4.94 -2.91
N LYS A 13 4.60 5.81 -3.01
CA LYS A 13 5.26 6.39 -1.84
C LYS A 13 4.37 7.49 -1.24
N LEU A 14 4.15 7.46 0.07
CA LEU A 14 3.39 8.50 0.76
C LEU A 14 4.24 9.77 0.91
N LYS A 15 3.71 10.91 0.44
CA LYS A 15 4.38 12.22 0.55
C LYS A 15 4.51 12.62 2.02
N GLY A 16 5.61 13.27 2.38
CA GLY A 16 5.85 13.77 3.74
C GLY A 16 6.21 12.70 4.78
N THR A 17 6.49 11.46 4.35
CA THR A 17 6.88 10.37 5.25
C THR A 17 8.25 9.80 4.90
N ASN A 18 8.99 9.36 5.92
CA ASN A 18 10.29 8.70 5.75
C ASN A 18 10.09 7.26 5.23
N SER A 19 9.94 7.13 3.92
CA SER A 19 9.94 5.84 3.21
C SER A 19 8.76 4.91 3.51
N ILE A 20 7.58 5.50 3.76
CA ILE A 20 6.32 4.74 3.83
C ILE A 20 5.71 4.61 2.44
N TRP A 21 5.25 3.42 2.13
CA TRP A 21 4.59 3.04 0.90
C TRP A 21 3.16 2.61 1.22
N GLU A 22 2.25 2.87 0.30
CA GLU A 22 0.88 2.35 0.31
C GLU A 22 0.69 1.43 -0.91
N ALA A 23 0.01 0.30 -0.72
CA ALA A 23 -0.44 -0.60 -1.78
C ALA A 23 -1.87 -1.08 -1.53
N ARG A 24 -2.47 -1.64 -2.58
CA ARG A 24 -3.81 -2.22 -2.60
C ARG A 24 -3.70 -3.74 -2.61
N ALA A 25 -4.37 -4.40 -1.67
CA ALA A 25 -4.58 -5.84 -1.75
C ALA A 25 -5.95 -6.19 -2.38
N SER A 26 -6.90 -5.26 -2.27
CA SER A 26 -8.19 -5.29 -2.97
C SER A 26 -8.70 -3.86 -3.16
N LYS A 27 -9.89 -3.68 -3.77
CA LYS A 27 -10.51 -2.35 -3.87
C LYS A 27 -10.71 -1.71 -2.49
N SER A 28 -11.16 -2.48 -1.50
CA SER A 28 -11.45 -2.05 -0.13
C SER A 28 -10.31 -2.26 0.87
N LEU A 29 -9.18 -2.86 0.49
CA LEU A 29 -8.07 -3.12 1.42
C LEU A 29 -6.83 -2.30 1.03
N ARG A 30 -6.35 -1.48 1.95
CA ARG A 30 -5.09 -0.72 1.82
C ARG A 30 -4.08 -1.23 2.84
N ILE A 31 -2.83 -1.30 2.40
CA ILE A 31 -1.70 -1.73 3.20
C ILE A 31 -0.66 -0.62 3.15
N THR A 32 -0.19 -0.19 4.32
CA THR A 32 1.00 0.67 4.42
C THR A 32 2.18 -0.13 4.93
N PHE A 33 3.34 0.08 4.33
CA PHE A 33 4.55 -0.68 4.67
C PHE A 33 5.81 0.14 4.45
N ASN A 34 6.94 -0.34 4.96
CA ASN A 34 8.26 0.21 4.75
C ASN A 34 9.14 -0.85 4.09
N LEU A 35 10.02 -0.41 3.20
CA LEU A 35 11.04 -1.26 2.60
C LEU A 35 12.35 -1.08 3.37
N LYS A 36 12.90 -2.19 3.90
CA LYS A 36 14.23 -2.22 4.52
C LYS A 36 15.05 -3.31 3.86
N GLY A 37 15.78 -2.94 2.80
CA GLY A 37 16.48 -3.89 1.95
C GLY A 37 15.50 -4.88 1.31
N LYS A 38 15.62 -6.17 1.66
CA LYS A 38 14.75 -7.26 1.17
C LYS A 38 13.52 -7.51 2.07
N LEU A 39 13.36 -6.74 3.14
CA LEU A 39 12.26 -6.88 4.09
C LEU A 39 11.15 -5.87 3.82
N ILE A 40 9.91 -6.34 3.96
CA ILE A 40 8.70 -5.52 3.99
C ILE A 40 8.23 -5.49 5.44
N ILE A 41 8.20 -4.29 6.03
CA ILE A 41 7.68 -4.08 7.39
C ILE A 41 6.27 -3.50 7.25
N LEU A 42 5.26 -4.28 7.59
CA LEU A 42 3.85 -3.85 7.57
C LEU A 42 3.60 -2.87 8.72
N ARG A 43 2.94 -1.76 8.43
CA ARG A 43 2.55 -0.75 9.42
C ARG A 43 1.06 -0.79 9.71
N THR A 44 0.25 -0.74 8.67
CA THR A 44 -1.20 -0.76 8.80
C THR A 44 -1.78 -1.63 7.71
N MET A 45 -2.73 -2.47 8.08
CA MET A 45 -3.58 -3.22 7.17
C MET A 45 -5.00 -2.92 7.59
N GLY A 46 -5.76 -2.29 6.71
CA GLY A 46 -7.06 -1.77 7.10
C GLY A 46 -8.01 -1.62 5.94
N GLU A 47 -9.28 -1.75 6.27
CA GLU A 47 -10.36 -1.45 5.35
C GLU A 47 -10.32 0.03 4.97
N HIS A 48 -10.22 0.27 3.67
CA HIS A 48 -10.46 1.55 3.05
C HIS A 48 -11.91 1.62 2.61
N LYS A 49 -12.72 2.33 3.39
CA LYS A 49 -14.13 2.58 3.07
C LYS A 49 -14.21 3.43 1.81
N ILE A 50 -14.61 2.80 0.71
CA ILE A 50 -14.97 3.50 -0.52
C ILE A 50 -16.32 4.14 -0.24
N LEU A 51 -16.36 5.47 -0.13
CA LEU A 51 -17.62 6.20 -0.03
C LEU A 51 -18.25 6.20 -1.43
N ASN A 52 -19.16 5.26 -1.69
CA ASN A 52 -20.00 5.28 -2.89
C ASN A 52 -20.99 6.42 -2.75
N ARG A 53 -20.64 7.62 -3.23
CA ARG A 53 -21.61 8.69 -3.43
C ARG A 53 -22.32 8.41 -4.77
N PRO A 54 -23.67 8.32 -4.78
CA PRO A 54 -24.44 8.09 -6.01
C PRO A 54 -24.29 9.25 -7.00
#